data_AF-A0A381R6E9-F1
#
_entry.id   AF-A0A381R6E9-F1
#
_cell.length_a   1.000
_cell.length_b   1.000
_cell.length_c   1.000
_cell.angle_alpha   90.00
_cell.angle_beta   90.00
_cell.angle_gamma   90.00
#
_symmetry.space_group_name_H-M   'P 1'
#
loop_
_entity.id
_entity.type
_entity.pdbx_description
1 polymer ?
#
loop_
_entity_poly.entity_id
_entity_poly.type
_entity_poly.pdbx_seq_one_letter_code
_entity_poly.pdbx_strand_id
1 'polypeptide(L)'
;MSDSVIVSAVRLPTGKFLGALKGLSAPELGGLVVKEAVTRAGIEPAIVNECIMGNVVSAGLGQNPARQAALNGGLPVQVGAVTINEVCGSGLKAVMLATQGIAAGDIEVAVAGGMESMSRAPYLLDRMREGLRLGNGLLLDAMVHDGLWCAHENWHMGMTGEVVAETYGITREEQDAYAVESHHRAAEATRRGWFADEILPVKVSQKKGPATIFDHDEPVREDTSSQSLMKLQPAFKPDGTVTAGNAPGVNDGAAAVVVMSSDRATSLGLTPLARIVGQATSGVPPRLVMMAPVDAIRKLIDKLGWTLDSVELFELNEAFSVQAVAVTRELGISPTRVNVHGGAVALGHPIGASGARILTTLLYAMRQRNAARGIAALCLGGGNGVTLAIERK
;
A
#
# COMPACT_ATOMS: atom_id res chain seq x y z
N MET A 1 -19.57 -15.85 14.02
CA MET A 1 -19.11 -15.12 12.82
C MET A 1 -18.20 -16.05 12.07
N SER A 2 -18.32 -16.14 10.75
CA SER A 2 -17.41 -16.97 9.95
C SER A 2 -16.03 -16.32 9.90
N ASP A 3 -14.99 -17.11 10.13
CA ASP A 3 -13.61 -16.66 9.99
C ASP A 3 -13.33 -16.29 8.52
N SER A 4 -12.51 -15.26 8.31
CA SER A 4 -12.06 -14.87 6.97
C SER A 4 -10.66 -15.38 6.68
N VAL A 5 -10.45 -15.85 5.45
CA VAL A 5 -9.18 -16.38 4.98
C VAL A 5 -8.77 -15.72 3.67
N ILE A 6 -7.48 -15.58 3.45
CA ILE A 6 -6.89 -15.12 2.18
C ILE A 6 -6.45 -16.35 1.41
N VAL A 7 -6.98 -16.56 0.20
CA VAL A 7 -6.68 -17.74 -0.63
C VAL A 7 -5.70 -17.44 -1.77
N SER A 8 -5.58 -16.18 -2.17
CA SER A 8 -4.58 -15.75 -3.13
C SER A 8 -4.17 -14.30 -2.88
N ALA A 9 -2.99 -13.94 -3.35
CA ALA A 9 -2.46 -12.59 -3.30
C ALA A 9 -1.61 -12.34 -4.55
N VAL A 10 -1.62 -11.10 -5.05
CA VAL A 10 -0.79 -10.66 -6.16
C VAL A 10 -0.58 -9.16 -6.10
N ARG A 11 0.56 -8.71 -6.60
CA ARG A 11 0.83 -7.31 -6.91
C ARG A 11 1.48 -7.14 -8.26
N LEU A 12 1.41 -5.93 -8.80
CA LEU A 12 2.28 -5.52 -9.89
C LEU A 12 3.67 -5.16 -9.35
N PRO A 13 4.71 -5.16 -10.21
CA PRO A 13 5.92 -4.43 -9.89
C PRO A 13 5.60 -2.94 -9.80
N THR A 14 6.28 -2.24 -8.90
CA THR A 14 6.05 -0.82 -8.69
C THR A 14 6.77 0.00 -9.74
N GLY A 15 6.06 0.89 -10.44
CA GLY A 15 6.64 1.84 -11.39
C GLY A 15 7.08 3.14 -10.71
N LYS A 16 8.15 3.76 -11.19
CA LYS A 16 8.50 5.14 -10.80
C LYS A 16 7.51 6.14 -11.38
N PHE A 17 7.44 7.33 -10.81
CA PHE A 17 6.74 8.47 -11.40
C PHE A 17 7.20 8.72 -12.84
N LEU A 18 6.26 8.73 -13.76
CA LEU A 18 6.48 8.83 -15.21
C LEU A 18 7.40 7.72 -15.78
N GLY A 19 7.50 6.58 -15.08
CA GLY A 19 8.30 5.41 -15.41
C GLY A 19 7.56 4.39 -16.27
N ALA A 20 7.77 3.10 -15.99
CA ALA A 20 7.30 2.00 -16.83
C ALA A 20 5.76 1.91 -16.94
N LEU A 21 5.04 2.24 -15.88
CA LEU A 21 3.58 2.05 -15.80
C LEU A 21 2.76 3.31 -16.19
N LYS A 22 3.39 4.44 -16.52
CA LYS A 22 2.70 5.73 -16.78
C LYS A 22 1.61 5.69 -17.86
N GLY A 23 1.68 4.70 -18.75
CA GLY A 23 0.73 4.53 -19.85
C GLY A 23 -0.63 3.97 -19.40
N LEU A 24 -0.68 3.33 -18.23
CA LEU A 24 -1.85 2.61 -17.73
C LEU A 24 -2.55 3.41 -16.62
N SER A 25 -3.85 3.58 -16.74
CA SER A 25 -4.71 4.15 -15.69
C SER A 25 -4.81 3.22 -14.47
N ALA A 26 -5.18 3.78 -13.32
CA ALA A 26 -5.37 2.97 -12.11
C ALA A 26 -6.37 1.81 -12.31
N PRO A 27 -7.53 1.98 -12.98
CA PRO A 27 -8.42 0.85 -13.27
C PRO A 27 -7.86 -0.21 -14.21
N GLU A 28 -6.97 0.15 -15.15
CA GLU A 28 -6.28 -0.82 -16.00
C GLU A 28 -5.27 -1.63 -15.17
N LEU A 29 -4.49 -0.97 -14.31
CA LEU A 29 -3.60 -1.64 -13.36
C LEU A 29 -4.37 -2.56 -12.40
N GLY A 30 -5.50 -2.07 -11.88
CA GLY A 30 -6.41 -2.84 -11.02
C GLY A 30 -6.99 -4.07 -11.71
N GLY A 31 -7.40 -3.94 -12.98
CA GLY A 31 -7.91 -5.07 -13.76
C GLY A 31 -6.92 -6.22 -13.89
N LEU A 32 -5.61 -5.91 -14.04
CA LEU A 32 -4.56 -6.93 -14.09
C LEU A 32 -4.49 -7.75 -12.80
N VAL A 33 -4.48 -7.08 -11.63
CA VAL A 33 -4.39 -7.78 -10.33
C VAL A 33 -5.69 -8.46 -9.94
N VAL A 34 -6.86 -7.92 -10.31
CA VAL A 34 -8.15 -8.59 -10.10
C VAL A 34 -8.19 -9.92 -10.85
N LYS A 35 -7.85 -9.90 -12.14
CA LYS A 35 -7.80 -11.10 -12.97
C LYS A 35 -6.87 -12.15 -12.39
N GLU A 36 -5.65 -11.74 -12.04
CA GLU A 36 -4.62 -12.65 -11.57
C GLU A 36 -4.92 -13.18 -10.16
N ALA A 37 -5.49 -12.37 -9.26
CA ALA A 37 -5.89 -12.82 -7.94
C ALA A 37 -6.95 -13.94 -8.02
N VAL A 38 -7.96 -13.77 -8.87
CA VAL A 38 -8.99 -14.78 -9.13
C VAL A 38 -8.38 -16.03 -9.77
N THR A 39 -7.50 -15.85 -10.76
CA THR A 39 -6.78 -16.95 -11.43
C THR A 39 -5.96 -17.77 -10.43
N ARG A 40 -5.17 -17.11 -9.56
CA ARG A 40 -4.34 -17.76 -8.53
C ARG A 40 -5.17 -18.42 -7.44
N ALA A 41 -6.37 -17.90 -7.15
CA ALA A 41 -7.29 -18.53 -6.21
C ALA A 41 -7.90 -19.82 -6.78
N GLY A 42 -7.85 -20.04 -8.10
CA GLY A 42 -8.44 -21.21 -8.74
C GLY A 42 -9.96 -21.23 -8.63
N ILE A 43 -10.61 -20.05 -8.61
CA ILE A 43 -12.06 -19.92 -8.49
C ILE A 43 -12.69 -19.38 -9.76
N GLU A 44 -13.96 -19.73 -9.97
CA GLU A 44 -14.78 -19.16 -11.03
C GLU A 44 -15.09 -17.67 -10.74
N PRO A 45 -14.87 -16.73 -11.68
CA PRO A 45 -15.16 -15.32 -11.47
C PRO A 45 -16.59 -15.01 -11.02
N ALA A 46 -17.55 -15.87 -11.40
CA ALA A 46 -18.97 -15.72 -11.08
C ALA A 46 -19.33 -15.97 -9.62
N ILE A 47 -18.46 -16.58 -8.81
CA ILE A 47 -18.73 -16.78 -7.38
C ILE A 47 -18.32 -15.57 -6.52
N VAL A 48 -17.61 -14.59 -7.10
CA VAL A 48 -17.22 -13.37 -6.39
C VAL A 48 -18.47 -12.54 -6.13
N ASN A 49 -18.72 -12.18 -4.87
CA ASN A 49 -19.85 -11.33 -4.50
C ASN A 49 -19.53 -9.86 -4.76
N GLU A 50 -18.33 -9.42 -4.35
CA GLU A 50 -17.95 -8.01 -4.38
C GLU A 50 -16.46 -7.80 -4.69
N CYS A 51 -16.17 -6.74 -5.45
CA CYS A 51 -14.82 -6.23 -5.70
C CYS A 51 -14.63 -4.89 -4.96
N ILE A 52 -13.77 -4.88 -3.94
CA ILE A 52 -13.50 -3.71 -3.10
C ILE A 52 -12.10 -3.22 -3.40
N MET A 53 -11.95 -2.06 -4.05
CA MET A 53 -10.63 -1.54 -4.43
C MET A 53 -10.41 -0.13 -3.89
N GLY A 54 -9.26 0.06 -3.25
CA GLY A 54 -8.74 1.37 -2.87
C GLY A 54 -8.21 2.16 -4.08
N ASN A 55 -8.58 3.43 -4.20
CA ASN A 55 -8.01 4.38 -5.15
C ASN A 55 -8.14 5.80 -4.58
N VAL A 56 -7.02 6.51 -4.43
CA VAL A 56 -7.03 7.84 -3.78
C VAL A 56 -7.29 8.93 -4.80
N VAL A 57 -6.44 9.03 -5.83
CA VAL A 57 -6.52 10.11 -6.81
C VAL A 57 -7.49 9.70 -7.91
N SER A 58 -8.78 9.92 -7.65
CA SER A 58 -9.87 9.48 -8.54
C SER A 58 -10.27 10.51 -9.61
N ALA A 59 -9.67 11.71 -9.57
CA ALA A 59 -10.01 12.80 -10.46
C ALA A 59 -9.86 12.40 -11.95
N GLY A 60 -10.96 12.50 -12.70
CA GLY A 60 -10.98 12.20 -14.13
C GLY A 60 -10.96 10.72 -14.52
N LEU A 61 -10.97 9.78 -13.55
CA LEU A 61 -10.99 8.34 -13.85
C LEU A 61 -12.35 7.82 -14.32
N GLY A 62 -13.40 8.63 -14.24
CA GLY A 62 -14.78 8.23 -14.55
C GLY A 62 -15.49 7.57 -13.35
N GLN A 63 -16.67 7.00 -13.61
CA GLN A 63 -17.51 6.44 -12.56
C GLN A 63 -16.90 5.16 -11.98
N ASN A 64 -16.86 5.07 -10.65
CA ASN A 64 -16.49 3.88 -9.87
C ASN A 64 -15.26 3.12 -10.42
N PRO A 65 -14.03 3.63 -10.21
CA PRO A 65 -12.79 2.97 -10.62
C PRO A 65 -12.72 1.47 -10.29
N ALA A 66 -13.15 1.04 -9.10
CA ALA A 66 -13.18 -0.37 -8.70
C ALA A 66 -14.08 -1.22 -9.62
N ARG A 67 -15.22 -0.68 -10.06
CA ARG A 67 -16.09 -1.36 -11.04
C ARG A 67 -15.41 -1.48 -12.40
N GLN A 68 -14.69 -0.46 -12.84
CA GLN A 68 -13.90 -0.54 -14.06
C GLN A 68 -12.82 -1.62 -13.96
N ALA A 69 -12.08 -1.67 -12.84
CA ALA A 69 -11.09 -2.71 -12.57
C ALA A 69 -11.71 -4.11 -12.51
N ALA A 70 -12.86 -4.28 -11.84
CA ALA A 70 -13.59 -5.54 -11.78
C ALA A 70 -13.92 -6.08 -13.18
N LEU A 71 -14.52 -5.25 -14.03
CA LEU A 71 -14.90 -5.62 -15.40
C LEU A 71 -13.67 -5.86 -16.29
N ASN A 72 -12.65 -5.00 -16.20
CA ASN A 72 -11.37 -5.18 -16.91
C ASN A 72 -10.66 -6.48 -16.51
N GLY A 73 -10.81 -6.88 -15.23
CA GLY A 73 -10.28 -8.13 -14.69
C GLY A 73 -11.09 -9.37 -15.06
N GLY A 74 -12.22 -9.22 -15.77
CA GLY A 74 -13.07 -10.32 -16.22
C GLY A 74 -14.11 -10.79 -15.22
N LEU A 75 -14.38 -10.03 -14.15
CA LEU A 75 -15.51 -10.32 -13.27
C LEU A 75 -16.84 -10.09 -14.01
N PRO A 76 -17.86 -10.94 -13.82
CA PRO A 76 -19.15 -10.77 -14.46
C PRO A 76 -19.85 -9.46 -14.05
N VAL A 77 -20.75 -8.99 -14.90
CA VAL A 77 -21.49 -7.73 -14.64
C VAL A 77 -22.37 -7.80 -13.40
N GLN A 78 -22.70 -8.98 -12.91
CA GLN A 78 -23.47 -9.21 -11.69
C GLN A 78 -22.68 -8.94 -10.40
N VAL A 79 -21.34 -8.96 -10.46
CA VAL A 79 -20.48 -8.77 -9.28
C VAL A 79 -20.52 -7.31 -8.82
N GLY A 80 -20.80 -7.07 -7.53
CA GLY A 80 -20.78 -5.72 -6.96
C GLY A 80 -19.37 -5.12 -6.96
N ALA A 81 -19.25 -3.80 -6.98
CA ALA A 81 -17.94 -3.17 -6.80
C ALA A 81 -18.02 -1.81 -6.14
N VAL A 82 -17.08 -1.52 -5.24
CA VAL A 82 -17.00 -0.25 -4.53
C VAL A 82 -15.56 0.27 -4.54
N THR A 83 -15.43 1.55 -4.87
CA THR A 83 -14.17 2.29 -4.75
C THR A 83 -14.14 2.96 -3.38
N ILE A 84 -13.07 2.71 -2.61
CA ILE A 84 -12.89 3.35 -1.31
C ILE A 84 -11.66 4.26 -1.32
N ASN A 85 -11.71 5.31 -0.50
CA ASN A 85 -10.58 6.19 -0.25
C ASN A 85 -10.40 6.36 1.27
N GLU A 86 -9.36 5.72 1.80
CA GLU A 86 -8.80 5.96 3.13
C GLU A 86 -7.30 6.31 2.97
N VAL A 87 -6.99 7.19 2.00
CA VAL A 87 -5.65 7.61 1.58
C VAL A 87 -4.72 6.38 1.42
N CYS A 88 -3.53 6.38 2.04
CA CYS A 88 -2.56 5.29 1.95
C CYS A 88 -3.10 3.95 2.48
N GLY A 89 -4.14 3.99 3.31
CA GLY A 89 -4.78 2.81 3.89
C GLY A 89 -5.83 2.16 3.04
N SER A 90 -6.23 2.77 1.93
CA SER A 90 -7.32 2.29 1.07
C SER A 90 -7.18 0.81 0.71
N GLY A 91 -6.00 0.39 0.26
CA GLY A 91 -5.78 -1.01 -0.14
C GLY A 91 -5.91 -2.03 1.00
N LEU A 92 -5.45 -1.69 2.21
CA LEU A 92 -5.59 -2.57 3.38
C LEU A 92 -7.01 -2.52 3.94
N LYS A 93 -7.63 -1.34 3.91
CA LYS A 93 -9.02 -1.13 4.30
C LYS A 93 -9.98 -1.96 3.46
N ALA A 94 -9.70 -2.14 2.17
CA ALA A 94 -10.53 -2.98 1.31
C ALA A 94 -10.63 -4.42 1.85
N VAL A 95 -9.50 -4.97 2.29
CA VAL A 95 -9.43 -6.32 2.90
C VAL A 95 -10.16 -6.36 4.25
N MET A 96 -10.02 -5.29 5.05
CA MET A 96 -10.74 -5.09 6.30
C MET A 96 -12.27 -5.07 6.11
N LEU A 97 -12.76 -4.37 5.09
CA LEU A 97 -14.19 -4.30 4.75
C LEU A 97 -14.71 -5.63 4.22
N ALA A 98 -13.94 -6.33 3.35
CA ALA A 98 -14.29 -7.68 2.90
C ALA A 98 -14.46 -8.64 4.10
N THR A 99 -13.53 -8.58 5.06
CA THR A 99 -13.60 -9.36 6.30
C THR A 99 -14.85 -9.01 7.13
N GLN A 100 -15.22 -7.73 7.20
CA GLN A 100 -16.43 -7.29 7.92
C GLN A 100 -17.70 -7.78 7.23
N GLY A 101 -17.78 -7.71 5.90
CA GLY A 101 -18.91 -8.24 5.13
C GLY A 101 -19.05 -9.75 5.26
N ILE A 102 -17.93 -10.49 5.31
CA ILE A 102 -17.93 -11.94 5.60
C ILE A 102 -18.45 -12.21 7.02
N ALA A 103 -17.98 -11.46 8.01
CA ALA A 103 -18.44 -11.62 9.39
C ALA A 103 -19.93 -11.28 9.55
N ALA A 104 -20.46 -10.34 8.76
CA ALA A 104 -21.87 -9.96 8.72
C ALA A 104 -22.76 -10.95 7.95
N GLY A 105 -22.18 -11.78 7.07
CA GLY A 105 -22.89 -12.73 6.22
C GLY A 105 -23.34 -12.16 4.87
N ASP A 106 -22.91 -10.93 4.52
CA ASP A 106 -23.26 -10.27 3.26
C ASP A 106 -22.33 -10.69 2.09
N ILE A 107 -21.13 -11.19 2.42
CA ILE A 107 -20.09 -11.57 1.45
C ILE A 107 -19.59 -12.97 1.81
N GLU A 108 -19.43 -13.84 0.82
CA GLU A 108 -18.70 -15.11 0.98
C GLU A 108 -17.33 -15.09 0.30
N VAL A 109 -17.21 -14.36 -0.81
CA VAL A 109 -16.01 -14.24 -1.65
C VAL A 109 -15.89 -12.79 -2.12
N ALA A 110 -14.75 -12.17 -1.83
CA ALA A 110 -14.41 -10.83 -2.31
C ALA A 110 -13.03 -10.80 -2.97
N VAL A 111 -12.90 -9.99 -4.01
CA VAL A 111 -11.59 -9.49 -4.45
C VAL A 111 -11.37 -8.16 -3.74
N ALA A 112 -10.30 -8.05 -2.97
CA ALA A 112 -10.02 -6.87 -2.17
C ALA A 112 -8.58 -6.39 -2.37
N GLY A 113 -8.38 -5.08 -2.49
CA GLY A 113 -7.04 -4.54 -2.65
C GLY A 113 -7.02 -3.06 -2.97
N GLY A 114 -6.05 -2.63 -3.76
CA GLY A 114 -5.96 -1.25 -4.20
C GLY A 114 -5.13 -1.06 -5.45
N MET A 115 -5.29 0.10 -6.06
CA MET A 115 -4.67 0.50 -7.32
C MET A 115 -4.41 2.00 -7.28
N GLU A 116 -3.32 2.43 -7.92
CA GLU A 116 -3.01 3.85 -8.04
C GLU A 116 -2.15 4.10 -9.28
N SER A 117 -2.42 5.21 -9.97
CA SER A 117 -1.55 5.74 -11.02
C SER A 117 -1.30 7.22 -10.75
N MET A 118 -0.30 7.49 -9.92
CA MET A 118 0.08 8.85 -9.57
C MET A 118 0.67 9.60 -10.77
N SER A 119 1.32 8.89 -11.69
CA SER A 119 1.83 9.43 -12.96
C SER A 119 0.75 10.03 -13.87
N ARG A 120 -0.51 9.62 -13.69
CA ARG A 120 -1.63 10.04 -14.53
C ARG A 120 -2.61 10.97 -13.84
N ALA A 121 -2.30 11.41 -12.62
CA ALA A 121 -3.09 12.41 -11.94
C ALA A 121 -3.19 13.70 -12.78
N PRO A 122 -4.39 14.27 -12.97
CA PRO A 122 -4.56 15.50 -13.74
C PRO A 122 -4.19 16.74 -12.92
N TYR A 123 -4.12 17.88 -13.59
CA TYR A 123 -4.27 19.18 -12.94
C TYR A 123 -5.76 19.56 -12.90
N LEU A 124 -6.18 20.24 -11.83
CA LEU A 124 -7.53 20.74 -11.60
C LEU A 124 -7.54 22.27 -11.68
N LEU A 125 -8.64 22.83 -12.20
CA LEU A 125 -8.90 24.26 -12.11
C LEU A 125 -10.20 24.46 -11.33
N ASP A 126 -10.06 24.87 -10.07
CA ASP A 126 -11.18 25.04 -9.17
C ASP A 126 -12.10 26.20 -9.60
N ARG A 127 -13.37 26.13 -9.22
CA ARG A 127 -14.44 27.12 -9.51
C ARG A 127 -14.71 27.44 -10.98
N MET A 128 -14.10 26.70 -11.91
CA MET A 128 -14.26 26.97 -13.34
C MET A 128 -15.71 26.78 -13.83
N ARG A 129 -16.54 25.99 -13.13
CA ARG A 129 -17.97 25.85 -13.45
C ARG A 129 -18.75 27.17 -13.35
N GLU A 130 -18.36 28.06 -12.44
CA GLU A 130 -18.95 29.41 -12.29
C GLU A 130 -18.26 30.45 -13.19
N GLY A 131 -17.07 30.13 -13.70
CA GLY A 131 -16.15 31.09 -14.31
C GLY A 131 -15.38 31.91 -13.27
N LEU A 132 -14.15 32.30 -13.58
CA LEU A 132 -13.28 33.03 -12.65
C LEU A 132 -13.60 34.53 -12.54
N ARG A 133 -14.50 35.06 -13.37
CA ARG A 133 -14.94 36.46 -13.48
C ARG A 133 -13.82 37.49 -13.75
N LEU A 134 -12.88 37.68 -12.81
CA LEU A 134 -11.76 38.63 -12.88
C LEU A 134 -10.64 38.17 -11.91
N GLY A 135 -9.39 38.12 -12.38
CA GLY A 135 -8.22 37.74 -11.57
C GLY A 135 -7.57 36.42 -12.01
N ASN A 136 -6.56 35.98 -11.25
CA ASN A 136 -5.79 34.76 -11.56
C ASN A 136 -6.53 33.49 -11.11
N GLY A 137 -6.29 32.39 -11.82
CA GLY A 137 -6.66 31.03 -11.39
C GLY A 137 -5.43 30.20 -11.05
N LEU A 138 -5.59 29.25 -10.13
CA LEU A 138 -4.53 28.32 -9.74
C LEU A 138 -4.83 26.94 -10.32
N LEU A 139 -3.88 26.39 -11.10
CA LEU A 139 -3.91 24.99 -11.49
C LEU A 139 -3.39 24.14 -10.33
N LEU A 140 -4.27 23.35 -9.73
CA LEU A 140 -3.95 22.47 -8.61
C LEU A 140 -3.48 21.12 -9.16
N ASP A 141 -2.35 20.62 -8.69
CA ASP A 141 -1.91 19.26 -8.99
C ASP A 141 -2.75 18.27 -8.17
N ALA A 142 -3.58 17.44 -8.81
CA ALA A 142 -4.50 16.54 -8.11
C ALA A 142 -3.76 15.48 -7.28
N MET A 143 -2.57 15.02 -7.72
CA MET A 143 -1.79 14.06 -6.96
C MET A 143 -1.38 14.66 -5.61
N VAL A 144 -0.86 15.89 -5.65
CA VAL A 144 -0.45 16.57 -4.44
C VAL A 144 -1.67 16.93 -3.59
N HIS A 145 -2.67 17.56 -4.20
CA HIS A 145 -3.85 18.07 -3.49
C HIS A 145 -4.67 16.96 -2.82
N ASP A 146 -5.00 15.90 -3.55
CA ASP A 146 -5.89 14.83 -3.06
C ASP A 146 -5.12 13.73 -2.31
N GLY A 147 -3.82 13.58 -2.57
CA GLY A 147 -3.02 12.46 -2.06
C GLY A 147 -1.94 12.82 -1.03
N LEU A 148 -1.31 14.00 -1.14
CA LEU A 148 -0.06 14.33 -0.42
C LEU A 148 -0.12 15.64 0.37
N TRP A 149 -1.26 16.32 0.41
CA TRP A 149 -1.44 17.58 1.12
C TRP A 149 -2.31 17.41 2.36
N CYS A 150 -1.88 17.98 3.49
CA CYS A 150 -2.69 17.98 4.70
C CYS A 150 -3.76 19.05 4.60
N ALA A 151 -5.03 18.65 4.55
CA ALA A 151 -6.15 19.59 4.53
C ALA A 151 -6.28 20.44 5.80
N HIS A 152 -5.70 20.00 6.92
CA HIS A 152 -5.80 20.68 8.22
C HIS A 152 -4.63 21.62 8.51
N GLU A 153 -3.41 21.14 8.28
CA GLU A 153 -2.18 21.90 8.57
C GLU A 153 -1.72 22.74 7.36
N ASN A 154 -2.30 22.50 6.18
CA ASN A 154 -2.00 23.18 4.93
C ASN A 154 -0.52 23.11 4.51
N TRP A 155 0.02 21.89 4.48
CA TRP A 155 1.37 21.59 4.02
C TRP A 155 1.48 20.18 3.43
N HIS A 156 2.62 19.87 2.81
CA HIS A 156 2.91 18.55 2.24
C HIS A 156 3.12 17.49 3.35
N MET A 157 2.81 16.22 3.10
CA MET A 157 3.05 15.10 4.04
C MET A 157 4.52 14.97 4.49
N GLY A 158 5.46 15.49 3.70
CA GLY A 158 6.87 15.55 4.08
C GLY A 158 7.11 16.37 5.36
N MET A 159 6.31 17.41 5.60
CA MET A 159 6.38 18.20 6.83
C MET A 159 5.98 17.40 8.06
N THR A 160 5.06 16.43 7.94
CA THR A 160 4.75 15.56 9.09
C THR A 160 5.94 14.67 9.45
N GLY A 161 6.84 14.40 8.50
CA GLY A 161 8.09 13.69 8.75
C GLY A 161 9.07 14.52 9.55
N GLU A 162 9.19 15.81 9.22
CA GLU A 162 10.00 16.75 10.01
C GLU A 162 9.46 16.90 11.43
N VAL A 163 8.14 17.05 11.60
CA VAL A 163 7.51 17.15 12.92
C VAL A 163 7.81 15.90 13.76
N VAL A 164 7.75 14.71 13.17
CA VAL A 164 8.02 13.45 13.88
C VAL A 164 9.51 13.30 14.18
N ALA A 165 10.39 13.69 13.26
CA ALA A 165 11.84 13.71 13.48
C ALA A 165 12.19 14.58 14.70
N GLU A 166 11.63 15.79 14.77
CA GLU A 166 11.81 16.71 15.89
C GLU A 166 11.22 16.17 17.20
N THR A 167 9.98 15.66 17.15
CA THR A 167 9.25 15.21 18.35
C THR A 167 9.89 13.98 18.99
N TYR A 168 10.39 13.05 18.18
CA TYR A 168 10.94 11.76 18.64
C TYR A 168 12.47 11.70 18.60
N GLY A 169 13.13 12.81 18.24
CA GLY A 169 14.59 12.89 18.17
C GLY A 169 15.21 11.92 17.16
N ILE A 170 14.59 11.77 15.99
CA ILE A 170 15.12 10.90 14.92
C ILE A 170 16.05 11.70 14.04
N THR A 171 17.34 11.36 14.06
CA THR A 171 18.34 12.15 13.33
C THR A 171 18.32 11.86 11.83
N ARG A 172 18.93 12.75 11.05
CA ARG A 172 19.11 12.56 9.60
C ARG A 172 19.89 11.27 9.31
N GLU A 173 20.93 11.00 10.08
CA GLU A 173 21.79 9.82 9.93
C GLU A 173 21.01 8.54 10.15
N GLU A 174 20.10 8.52 11.12
CA GLU A 174 19.22 7.36 11.37
C GLU A 174 18.25 7.13 10.21
N GLN A 175 17.67 8.21 9.65
CA GLN A 175 16.77 8.13 8.50
C GLN A 175 17.49 7.62 7.24
N ASP A 176 18.70 8.12 6.99
CA ASP A 176 19.51 7.72 5.84
C ASP A 176 20.04 6.29 6.00
N ALA A 177 20.49 5.90 7.20
CA ALA A 177 20.90 4.52 7.48
C ALA A 177 19.76 3.52 7.28
N TYR A 178 18.54 3.88 7.73
CA TYR A 178 17.35 3.08 7.47
C TYR A 178 17.04 2.96 5.97
N ALA A 179 17.14 4.06 5.22
CA ALA A 179 16.89 4.06 3.78
C ALA A 179 17.86 3.17 3.00
N VAL A 180 19.15 3.20 3.36
CA VAL A 180 20.19 2.31 2.80
C VAL A 180 19.80 0.85 3.04
N GLU A 181 19.44 0.50 4.28
CA GLU A 181 19.05 -0.87 4.62
C GLU A 181 17.79 -1.32 3.87
N SER A 182 16.77 -0.46 3.75
CA SER A 182 15.55 -0.77 2.98
C SER A 182 15.90 -1.10 1.52
N HIS A 183 16.77 -0.29 0.89
CA HIS A 183 17.21 -0.53 -0.49
C HIS A 183 18.05 -1.81 -0.63
N HIS A 184 18.97 -2.08 0.30
CA HIS A 184 19.76 -3.30 0.27
C HIS A 184 18.92 -4.56 0.46
N ARG A 185 17.94 -4.55 1.37
CA ARG A 185 17.01 -5.67 1.56
C ARG A 185 16.16 -5.91 0.31
N ALA A 186 15.67 -4.84 -0.31
CA ALA A 186 14.90 -4.94 -1.55
C ALA A 186 15.75 -5.49 -2.71
N ALA A 187 16.99 -5.02 -2.86
CA ALA A 187 17.91 -5.51 -3.88
C ALA A 187 18.26 -7.00 -3.67
N GLU A 188 18.54 -7.40 -2.43
CA GLU A 188 18.81 -8.80 -2.08
C GLU A 188 17.58 -9.69 -2.33
N ALA A 189 16.39 -9.24 -1.93
CA ALA A 189 15.14 -9.96 -2.16
C ALA A 189 14.88 -10.16 -3.67
N THR A 190 15.12 -9.13 -4.48
CA THR A 190 15.06 -9.23 -5.95
C THR A 190 16.09 -10.22 -6.50
N ARG A 191 17.37 -10.12 -6.10
CA ARG A 191 18.43 -11.04 -6.57
C ARG A 191 18.15 -12.50 -6.20
N ARG A 192 17.52 -12.75 -5.06
CA ARG A 192 17.11 -14.10 -4.63
C ARG A 192 15.79 -14.58 -5.24
N GLY A 193 15.12 -13.75 -6.04
CA GLY A 193 13.83 -14.09 -6.65
C GLY A 193 12.68 -14.16 -5.64
N TRP A 194 12.80 -13.54 -4.48
CA TRP A 194 11.81 -13.64 -3.40
C TRP A 194 10.48 -12.96 -3.74
N PHE A 195 10.48 -12.01 -4.68
CA PHE A 195 9.27 -11.38 -5.19
C PHE A 195 8.64 -12.10 -6.39
N ALA A 196 9.28 -13.14 -6.93
CA ALA A 196 8.82 -13.80 -8.15
C ALA A 196 7.41 -14.39 -8.01
N ASP A 197 7.07 -14.91 -6.83
CA ASP A 197 5.77 -15.50 -6.58
C ASP A 197 4.66 -14.47 -6.33
N GLU A 198 5.00 -13.25 -5.94
CA GLU A 198 4.02 -12.20 -5.61
C GLU A 198 3.79 -11.20 -6.75
N ILE A 199 4.79 -11.02 -7.62
CA ILE A 199 4.73 -10.12 -8.77
C ILE A 199 4.02 -10.77 -9.96
N LEU A 200 3.10 -10.04 -10.58
CA LEU A 200 2.59 -10.30 -11.92
C LEU A 200 3.34 -9.43 -12.94
N PRO A 201 4.13 -10.00 -13.87
CA PRO A 201 4.76 -9.24 -14.93
C PRO A 201 3.75 -8.52 -15.84
N VAL A 202 4.04 -7.26 -16.16
CA VAL A 202 3.17 -6.40 -16.97
C VAL A 202 3.76 -6.23 -18.37
N LYS A 203 2.92 -6.40 -19.40
CA LYS A 203 3.29 -6.06 -20.78
C LYS A 203 3.12 -4.55 -20.98
N VAL A 204 4.22 -3.84 -21.17
CA VAL A 204 4.24 -2.38 -21.38
C VAL A 204 4.43 -2.09 -22.87
N SER A 205 3.47 -1.38 -23.46
CA SER A 205 3.54 -0.94 -24.85
C SER A 205 4.65 0.09 -25.07
N GLN A 206 5.44 -0.11 -26.13
CA GLN A 206 6.51 0.80 -26.53
C GLN A 206 6.04 1.73 -27.67
N LYS A 207 6.60 2.94 -27.75
CA LYS A 207 6.31 3.87 -28.87
C LYS A 207 6.69 3.29 -30.24
N LYS A 208 7.73 2.45 -30.26
CA LYS A 208 8.19 1.70 -31.44
C LYS A 208 8.70 0.33 -30.96
N GLY A 209 8.32 -0.73 -31.67
CA GLY A 209 8.75 -2.10 -31.35
C GLY A 209 7.75 -2.89 -30.50
N PRO A 210 8.08 -4.17 -30.20
CA PRO A 210 7.21 -5.05 -29.42
C PRO A 210 7.10 -4.57 -27.96
N ALA A 211 6.02 -4.98 -27.29
CA ALA A 211 5.82 -4.71 -25.87
C ALA A 211 6.96 -5.34 -25.04
N THR A 212 7.42 -4.60 -24.02
CA THR A 212 8.42 -5.08 -23.06
C THR A 212 7.74 -5.69 -21.86
N ILE A 213 8.35 -6.71 -21.26
CA ILE A 213 7.89 -7.27 -20.00
C ILE A 213 8.52 -6.44 -18.87
N PHE A 214 7.68 -5.91 -17.98
CA PHE A 214 8.07 -5.21 -16.77
C PHE A 214 7.75 -6.10 -15.57
N ASP A 215 8.77 -6.55 -14.86
CA ASP A 215 8.71 -7.65 -13.89
C ASP A 215 9.49 -7.39 -12.59
N HIS A 216 10.02 -6.18 -12.41
CA HIS A 216 10.83 -5.80 -11.25
C HIS A 216 10.40 -4.44 -10.71
N ASP A 217 10.60 -4.22 -9.42
CA ASP A 217 10.33 -2.93 -8.78
C ASP A 217 11.37 -1.88 -9.23
N GLU A 218 10.95 -1.00 -10.14
CA GLU A 218 11.79 0.06 -10.74
C GLU A 218 12.46 1.01 -9.71
N PRO A 219 11.85 1.34 -8.54
CA PRO A 219 12.41 2.23 -7.52
C PRO A 219 13.68 1.75 -6.81
N VAL A 220 14.00 0.46 -6.84
CA VAL A 220 15.11 -0.11 -6.08
C VAL A 220 16.46 0.42 -6.59
N ARG A 221 17.31 0.89 -5.65
CA ARG A 221 18.65 1.44 -5.90
C ARG A 221 19.69 0.64 -5.11
N GLU A 222 20.29 -0.37 -5.74
CA GLU A 222 21.26 -1.26 -5.09
C GLU A 222 22.55 -0.54 -4.65
N ASP A 223 22.90 0.56 -5.31
CA ASP A 223 24.10 1.38 -5.05
C ASP A 223 23.89 2.46 -3.96
N THR A 224 22.75 2.43 -3.26
CA THR A 224 22.45 3.40 -2.20
C THR A 224 23.47 3.28 -1.06
N SER A 225 24.05 4.40 -0.63
CA SER A 225 24.99 4.44 0.49
C SER A 225 24.73 5.65 1.38
N SER A 226 25.10 5.59 2.66
CA SER A 226 24.97 6.74 3.55
C SER A 226 25.70 7.97 2.99
N GLN A 227 26.85 7.77 2.33
CA GLN A 227 27.60 8.85 1.69
C GLN A 227 26.85 9.50 0.51
N SER A 228 26.11 8.72 -0.27
CA SER A 228 25.30 9.28 -1.36
C SER A 228 24.06 10.00 -0.83
N LEU A 229 23.42 9.44 0.22
CA LEU A 229 22.24 10.06 0.83
C LEU A 229 22.55 11.35 1.58
N MET A 230 23.65 11.44 2.33
CA MET A 230 24.04 12.64 3.08
C MET A 230 24.23 13.89 2.19
N LYS A 231 24.52 13.70 0.90
CA LYS A 231 24.68 14.81 -0.07
C LYS A 231 23.35 15.45 -0.48
N LEU A 232 22.23 14.77 -0.25
CA LEU A 232 20.92 15.24 -0.65
C LEU A 232 20.43 16.36 0.25
N GLN A 233 19.89 17.40 -0.39
CA GLN A 233 19.26 18.51 0.29
C GLN A 233 17.91 18.09 0.89
N PRO A 234 17.51 18.69 2.03
CA PRO A 234 16.17 18.54 2.57
C PRO A 234 15.10 18.91 1.53
N ALA A 235 14.02 18.12 1.49
CA ALA A 235 13.00 18.24 0.45
C ALA A 235 11.83 19.17 0.84
N PHE A 236 11.58 19.38 2.14
CA PHE A 236 10.33 20.00 2.62
C PHE A 236 10.54 21.25 3.47
N LYS A 237 11.67 21.38 4.16
CA LYS A 237 12.09 22.62 4.85
C LYS A 237 13.61 22.81 4.74
N PRO A 238 14.14 24.05 4.72
CA PRO A 238 15.58 24.29 4.48
C PRO A 238 16.55 23.61 5.45
N ASP A 239 16.17 23.51 6.73
CA ASP A 239 16.92 22.87 7.81
C ASP A 239 16.36 21.48 8.17
N GLY A 240 15.74 20.83 7.19
CA GLY A 240 15.07 19.55 7.35
C GLY A 240 15.99 18.34 7.40
N THR A 241 15.38 17.23 7.80
CA THR A 241 16.01 15.91 7.84
C THR A 241 15.45 14.97 6.76
N VAL A 242 14.26 15.26 6.25
CA VAL A 242 13.60 14.45 5.23
C VAL A 242 14.09 14.85 3.85
N THR A 243 14.52 13.86 3.07
CA THR A 243 15.05 14.02 1.71
C THR A 243 14.40 13.06 0.73
N ALA A 244 14.60 13.28 -0.56
CA ALA A 244 14.23 12.28 -1.59
C ALA A 244 15.00 10.95 -1.46
N GLY A 245 16.05 10.90 -0.62
CA GLY A 245 16.83 9.70 -0.35
C GLY A 245 16.24 8.79 0.72
N ASN A 246 15.54 9.39 1.69
CA ASN A 246 14.96 8.72 2.86
C ASN A 246 13.42 8.83 2.90
N ALA A 247 12.83 9.18 1.76
CA ALA A 247 11.41 9.17 1.49
C ALA A 247 11.14 8.24 0.29
N PRO A 248 9.97 7.58 0.22
CA PRO A 248 9.55 6.89 -0.98
C PRO A 248 9.33 7.89 -2.12
N GLY A 249 9.41 7.38 -3.35
CA GLY A 249 9.01 8.13 -4.53
C GLY A 249 7.50 8.27 -4.65
N VAL A 250 7.11 8.99 -5.70
CA VAL A 250 5.76 8.90 -6.28
C VAL A 250 5.74 7.70 -7.21
N ASN A 251 4.69 6.87 -7.13
CA ASN A 251 4.69 5.56 -7.77
C ASN A 251 3.34 5.15 -8.35
N ASP A 252 3.40 4.27 -9.34
CA ASP A 252 2.24 3.59 -9.91
C ASP A 252 2.27 2.12 -9.50
N GLY A 253 1.10 1.52 -9.26
CA GLY A 253 1.01 0.11 -8.92
C GLY A 253 -0.39 -0.34 -8.51
N ALA A 254 -0.56 -1.65 -8.40
CA ALA A 254 -1.78 -2.28 -7.89
C ALA A 254 -1.46 -3.57 -7.16
N ALA A 255 -2.32 -3.95 -6.22
CA ALA A 255 -2.26 -5.22 -5.50
C ALA A 255 -3.67 -5.67 -5.12
N ALA A 256 -3.92 -6.97 -5.16
CA ALA A 256 -5.21 -7.57 -4.80
C ALA A 256 -5.02 -8.93 -4.14
N VAL A 257 -5.96 -9.26 -3.27
CA VAL A 257 -6.11 -10.56 -2.62
C VAL A 257 -7.53 -11.07 -2.84
N VAL A 258 -7.70 -12.40 -2.82
CA VAL A 258 -9.04 -13.00 -2.69
C VAL A 258 -9.26 -13.35 -1.23
N VAL A 259 -10.30 -12.75 -0.64
CA VAL A 259 -10.76 -13.02 0.73
C VAL A 259 -12.02 -13.86 0.65
N MET A 260 -12.08 -14.91 1.45
CA MET A 260 -13.22 -15.82 1.51
C MET A 260 -13.62 -16.11 2.94
N SER A 261 -14.88 -16.50 3.16
CA SER A 261 -15.23 -17.20 4.40
C SER A 261 -14.48 -18.54 4.46
N SER A 262 -14.03 -18.92 5.65
CA SER A 262 -13.31 -20.18 5.87
C SER A 262 -14.14 -21.39 5.44
N ASP A 263 -15.46 -21.34 5.66
CA ASP A 263 -16.38 -22.40 5.27
C ASP A 263 -16.47 -22.51 3.74
N ARG A 264 -16.54 -21.38 3.04
CA ARG A 264 -16.58 -21.37 1.57
C ARG A 264 -15.28 -21.86 0.97
N ALA A 265 -14.13 -21.40 1.47
CA ALA A 265 -12.81 -21.89 1.03
C ALA A 265 -12.69 -23.40 1.24
N THR A 266 -13.14 -23.92 2.40
CA THR A 266 -13.18 -25.35 2.70
C THR A 266 -14.10 -26.12 1.75
N SER A 267 -15.29 -25.60 1.46
CA SER A 267 -16.26 -26.23 0.54
C SER A 267 -15.74 -26.37 -0.89
N LEU A 268 -14.81 -25.50 -1.29
CA LEU A 268 -14.16 -25.51 -2.60
C LEU A 268 -12.81 -26.25 -2.60
N GLY A 269 -12.40 -26.82 -1.46
CA GLY A 269 -11.13 -27.54 -1.34
C GLY A 269 -9.90 -26.65 -1.48
N LEU A 270 -10.02 -25.34 -1.18
CA LEU A 270 -8.92 -24.39 -1.32
C LEU A 270 -8.06 -24.38 -0.05
N THR A 271 -6.75 -24.24 -0.24
CA THR A 271 -5.78 -24.06 0.86
C THR A 271 -5.50 -22.57 1.05
N PRO A 272 -5.89 -21.96 2.19
CA PRO A 272 -5.59 -20.56 2.46
C PRO A 272 -4.09 -20.26 2.56
N LEU A 273 -3.70 -19.07 2.12
CA LEU A 273 -2.38 -18.49 2.43
C LEU A 273 -2.26 -18.12 3.91
N ALA A 274 -3.31 -17.51 4.47
CA ALA A 274 -3.40 -17.13 5.87
C ALA A 274 -4.87 -16.88 6.30
N ARG A 275 -5.11 -16.91 7.60
CA ARG A 275 -6.35 -16.47 8.24
C ARG A 275 -6.22 -15.01 8.67
N ILE A 276 -7.27 -14.21 8.49
CA ILE A 276 -7.35 -12.85 9.04
C ILE A 276 -7.87 -12.96 10.47
N VAL A 277 -7.06 -12.57 11.44
CA VAL A 277 -7.35 -12.82 12.86
C VAL A 277 -7.79 -11.57 13.61
N GLY A 278 -7.41 -10.40 13.11
CA GLY A 278 -7.82 -9.13 13.69
C GLY A 278 -7.52 -7.94 12.80
N GLN A 279 -8.21 -6.85 13.08
CA GLN A 279 -8.03 -5.57 12.42
C GLN A 279 -8.34 -4.44 13.40
N ALA A 280 -7.69 -3.28 13.22
CA ALA A 280 -7.93 -2.07 13.99
C ALA A 280 -7.64 -0.80 13.18
N THR A 281 -8.29 0.29 13.57
CA THR A 281 -8.01 1.66 13.10
C THR A 281 -7.69 2.54 14.29
N SER A 282 -6.76 3.48 14.14
CA SER A 282 -6.41 4.50 15.12
C SER A 282 -6.54 5.91 14.57
N GLY A 283 -6.45 6.90 15.46
CA GLY A 283 -6.43 8.31 15.11
C GLY A 283 -5.51 9.08 16.06
N VAL A 284 -4.77 10.03 15.50
CA VAL A 284 -3.81 10.93 16.16
C VAL A 284 -3.95 12.33 15.52
N PRO A 285 -3.39 13.40 16.10
CA PRO A 285 -3.35 14.71 15.44
C PRO A 285 -2.74 14.61 14.02
N PRO A 286 -3.29 15.30 12.99
CA PRO A 286 -2.82 15.18 11.61
C PRO A 286 -1.32 15.40 11.42
N ARG A 287 -0.72 16.35 12.15
CA ARG A 287 0.74 16.58 12.12
C ARG A 287 1.61 15.42 12.63
N LEU A 288 1.04 14.49 13.40
CA LEU A 288 1.71 13.28 13.94
C LEU A 288 1.26 12.00 13.22
N VAL A 289 0.63 12.10 12.06
CA VAL A 289 0.03 10.98 11.33
C VAL A 289 0.95 9.76 11.17
N MET A 290 2.26 9.98 10.99
CA MET A 290 3.23 8.90 10.85
C MET A 290 3.31 7.98 12.07
N MET A 291 2.90 8.45 13.26
CA MET A 291 2.87 7.67 14.48
C MET A 291 1.55 6.94 14.72
N ALA A 292 0.52 7.18 13.91
CA ALA A 292 -0.77 6.50 14.02
C ALA A 292 -0.69 4.95 14.06
N PRO A 293 0.24 4.28 13.33
CA PRO A 293 0.39 2.84 13.40
C PRO A 293 0.68 2.30 14.80
N VAL A 294 1.34 3.08 15.68
CA VAL A 294 1.64 2.68 17.06
C VAL A 294 0.33 2.34 17.80
N ASP A 295 -0.62 3.27 17.79
CA ASP A 295 -1.90 3.09 18.46
C ASP A 295 -2.77 2.04 17.77
N ALA A 296 -2.66 1.92 16.44
CA ALA A 296 -3.40 0.91 15.69
C ALA A 296 -2.94 -0.50 16.09
N ILE A 297 -1.61 -0.71 16.14
CA ILE A 297 -1.00 -1.99 16.53
C ILE A 297 -1.28 -2.29 18.00
N ARG A 298 -1.11 -1.34 18.92
CA ARG A 298 -1.44 -1.52 20.34
C ARG A 298 -2.90 -1.95 20.54
N LYS A 299 -3.85 -1.26 19.89
CA LYS A 299 -5.27 -1.66 19.91
C LYS A 299 -5.50 -3.06 19.34
N LEU A 300 -4.80 -3.43 18.28
CA LEU A 300 -4.94 -4.73 17.64
C LEU A 300 -4.40 -5.87 18.53
N ILE A 301 -3.20 -5.72 19.10
CA ILE A 301 -2.61 -6.76 19.95
C ILE A 301 -3.44 -6.95 21.23
N ASP A 302 -3.94 -5.85 21.83
CA ASP A 302 -4.80 -5.90 23.01
C ASP A 302 -6.10 -6.65 22.69
N LYS A 303 -6.72 -6.34 21.53
CA LYS A 303 -7.92 -7.04 21.04
C LYS A 303 -7.70 -8.54 20.83
N LEU A 304 -6.48 -8.94 20.45
CA LEU A 304 -6.14 -10.34 20.19
C LEU A 304 -5.59 -11.08 21.41
N GLY A 305 -5.31 -10.38 22.51
CA GLY A 305 -4.55 -10.93 23.62
C GLY A 305 -3.14 -11.36 23.22
N TRP A 306 -2.56 -10.71 22.21
CA TRP A 306 -1.20 -10.97 21.75
C TRP A 306 -0.20 -10.08 22.48
N THR A 307 1.07 -10.50 22.45
CA THR A 307 2.21 -9.62 22.75
C THR A 307 2.92 -9.26 21.45
N LEU A 308 3.60 -8.12 21.41
CA LEU A 308 4.44 -7.74 20.27
C LEU A 308 5.50 -8.80 19.97
N ASP A 309 6.04 -9.44 21.01
CA ASP A 309 7.02 -10.53 20.88
C ASP A 309 6.46 -11.76 20.18
N SER A 310 5.14 -11.98 20.20
CA SER A 310 4.50 -13.10 19.52
C SER A 310 4.31 -12.89 18.01
N VAL A 311 4.55 -11.69 17.47
CA VAL A 311 4.30 -11.34 16.06
C VAL A 311 5.57 -11.45 15.23
N GLU A 312 5.83 -12.58 14.61
CA GLU A 312 7.13 -12.90 14.00
C GLU A 312 7.56 -11.94 12.89
N LEU A 313 6.64 -11.45 12.07
CA LEU A 313 6.91 -10.50 10.99
C LEU A 313 5.99 -9.28 11.01
N PHE A 314 6.55 -8.13 10.68
CA PHE A 314 5.84 -6.88 10.50
C PHE A 314 6.13 -6.33 9.11
N GLU A 315 5.07 -5.96 8.39
CA GLU A 315 5.18 -5.05 7.26
C GLU A 315 4.61 -3.70 7.69
N LEU A 316 5.50 -2.78 8.07
CA LEU A 316 5.16 -1.41 8.41
C LEU A 316 5.46 -0.56 7.18
N ASN A 317 4.44 0.00 6.53
CA ASN A 317 4.68 0.85 5.37
C ASN A 317 5.68 1.95 5.73
N GLU A 318 6.59 2.26 4.81
CA GLU A 318 7.63 3.26 5.00
C GLU A 318 7.22 4.52 4.25
N ALA A 319 6.19 5.21 4.75
CA ALA A 319 5.77 6.47 4.13
C ALA A 319 6.94 7.45 4.09
N PHE A 320 7.83 7.38 5.09
CA PHE A 320 9.15 8.00 5.16
C PHE A 320 10.04 7.16 6.10
N SER A 321 11.38 7.18 5.96
CA SER A 321 12.29 6.47 6.88
C SER A 321 12.07 6.87 8.34
N VAL A 322 11.83 8.17 8.60
CA VAL A 322 11.57 8.69 9.95
C VAL A 322 10.42 7.96 10.65
N GLN A 323 9.35 7.66 9.91
CA GLN A 323 8.20 6.94 10.44
C GLN A 323 8.57 5.50 10.80
N ALA A 324 9.29 4.80 9.92
CA ALA A 324 9.68 3.42 10.17
C ALA A 324 10.58 3.32 11.41
N VAL A 325 11.56 4.22 11.55
CA VAL A 325 12.44 4.29 12.72
C VAL A 325 11.65 4.62 13.99
N ALA A 326 10.83 5.67 13.97
CA ALA A 326 10.08 6.13 15.14
C ALA A 326 9.06 5.09 15.62
N VAL A 327 8.26 4.51 14.71
CA VAL A 327 7.25 3.49 15.06
C VAL A 327 7.91 2.23 15.60
N THR A 328 9.00 1.76 14.97
CA THR A 328 9.75 0.58 15.42
C THR A 328 10.30 0.79 16.83
N ARG A 329 10.88 1.97 17.11
CA ARG A 329 11.41 2.34 18.42
C ARG A 329 10.31 2.44 19.47
N GLU A 330 9.21 3.13 19.17
CA GLU A 330 8.09 3.36 20.09
C GLU A 330 7.34 2.07 20.45
N LEU A 331 7.30 1.10 19.54
CA LEU A 331 6.76 -0.23 19.81
C LEU A 331 7.79 -1.17 20.46
N GLY A 332 9.08 -0.83 20.46
CA GLY A 332 10.13 -1.71 20.98
C GLY A 332 10.28 -3.02 20.20
N ILE A 333 9.91 -3.04 18.92
CA ILE A 333 10.00 -4.24 18.07
C ILE A 333 11.39 -4.35 17.44
N SER A 334 11.87 -5.58 17.26
CA SER A 334 13.18 -5.81 16.63
C SER A 334 13.16 -5.38 15.15
N PRO A 335 14.11 -4.54 14.69
CA PRO A 335 14.24 -4.15 13.28
C PRO A 335 14.47 -5.33 12.31
N THR A 336 14.86 -6.50 12.81
CA THR A 336 15.06 -7.73 12.01
C THR A 336 13.75 -8.42 11.64
N ARG A 337 12.63 -8.01 12.24
CA ARG A 337 11.28 -8.53 11.98
C ARG A 337 10.44 -7.60 11.11
N VAL A 338 10.91 -6.36 10.91
CA VAL A 338 10.19 -5.31 10.17
C VAL A 338 10.74 -5.23 8.75
N ASN A 339 9.86 -5.28 7.74
CA ASN A 339 10.17 -5.06 6.33
C ASN A 339 11.40 -5.86 5.89
N VAL A 340 11.35 -7.18 6.08
CA VAL A 340 12.52 -8.07 5.93
C VAL A 340 12.96 -8.24 4.47
N HIS A 341 12.18 -7.70 3.52
CA HIS A 341 12.45 -7.63 2.09
C HIS A 341 12.63 -6.17 1.61
N GLY A 342 12.81 -5.22 2.53
CA GLY A 342 12.73 -3.79 2.24
C GLY A 342 11.28 -3.31 2.20
N GLY A 343 11.08 -2.01 2.32
CA GLY A 343 9.75 -1.40 2.32
C GLY A 343 9.62 -0.27 1.32
N ALA A 344 8.65 0.62 1.53
CA ALA A 344 8.24 1.60 0.53
C ALA A 344 9.33 2.64 0.17
N VAL A 345 10.31 2.93 1.04
CA VAL A 345 11.44 3.81 0.67
C VAL A 345 12.20 3.21 -0.51
N ALA A 346 12.29 1.88 -0.57
CA ALA A 346 12.95 1.16 -1.65
C ALA A 346 12.02 0.66 -2.75
N LEU A 347 10.85 0.14 -2.37
CA LEU A 347 9.89 -0.50 -3.27
C LEU A 347 8.89 0.49 -3.87
N GLY A 348 8.77 1.70 -3.32
CA GLY A 348 7.82 2.72 -3.74
C GLY A 348 6.49 2.70 -3.00
N HIS A 349 5.72 3.78 -3.17
CA HIS A 349 4.48 4.05 -2.44
C HIS A 349 3.31 4.48 -3.35
N PRO A 350 2.73 3.57 -4.16
CA PRO A 350 1.48 3.85 -4.86
C PRO A 350 0.34 3.92 -3.83
N ILE A 351 -0.07 5.14 -3.44
CA ILE A 351 -0.81 5.39 -2.19
C ILE A 351 -2.05 4.50 -2.01
N GLY A 352 -2.98 4.45 -2.98
CA GLY A 352 -4.18 3.62 -2.90
C GLY A 352 -3.93 2.12 -2.89
N ALA A 353 -2.81 1.66 -3.44
CA ALA A 353 -2.42 0.25 -3.51
C ALA A 353 -1.54 -0.23 -2.35
N SER A 354 -0.87 0.70 -1.65
CA SER A 354 0.24 0.37 -0.75
C SER A 354 -0.15 -0.54 0.41
N GLY A 355 -1.35 -0.35 0.96
CA GLY A 355 -1.87 -1.22 2.02
C GLY A 355 -2.06 -2.68 1.58
N ALA A 356 -2.55 -2.90 0.37
CA ALA A 356 -2.65 -4.26 -0.18
C ALA A 356 -1.28 -4.80 -0.57
N ARG A 357 -0.38 -3.95 -1.08
CA ARG A 357 0.99 -4.31 -1.46
C ARG A 357 1.79 -4.83 -0.26
N ILE A 358 1.79 -4.12 0.88
CA ILE A 358 2.47 -4.60 2.10
C ILE A 358 1.88 -5.91 2.61
N LEU A 359 0.55 -6.09 2.51
CA LEU A 359 -0.10 -7.34 2.95
C LEU A 359 0.30 -8.51 2.06
N THR A 360 0.33 -8.30 0.74
CA THR A 360 0.84 -9.28 -0.22
C THR A 360 2.27 -9.67 0.15
N THR A 361 3.18 -8.71 0.28
CA THR A 361 4.58 -9.00 0.65
C THR A 361 4.70 -9.72 2.00
N LEU A 362 3.89 -9.36 3.00
CA LEU A 362 3.85 -10.05 4.29
C LEU A 362 3.46 -11.54 4.14
N LEU A 363 2.42 -11.84 3.36
CA LEU A 363 1.94 -13.21 3.15
C LEU A 363 3.04 -14.11 2.58
N TYR A 364 3.74 -13.62 1.56
CA TYR A 364 4.82 -14.36 0.90
C TYR A 364 6.07 -14.46 1.77
N ALA A 365 6.47 -13.40 2.48
CA ALA A 365 7.58 -13.42 3.43
C ALA A 365 7.32 -14.40 4.59
N MET A 366 6.10 -14.43 5.13
CA MET A 366 5.71 -15.38 6.16
C MET A 366 5.77 -16.82 5.66
N ARG A 367 5.31 -17.08 4.42
CA ARG A 367 5.42 -18.41 3.79
C ARG A 367 6.86 -18.84 3.68
N GLN A 368 7.72 -17.97 3.18
CA GLN A 368 9.14 -18.26 2.99
C GLN A 368 9.87 -18.55 4.30
N ARG A 369 9.55 -17.80 5.35
CA ARG A 369 10.22 -17.89 6.66
C ARG A 369 9.54 -18.86 7.62
N ASN A 370 8.48 -19.52 7.16
CA ASN A 370 7.60 -20.34 7.97
C ASN A 370 7.10 -19.62 9.24
N ALA A 371 6.85 -18.32 9.14
CA ALA A 371 6.32 -17.52 10.24
C ALA A 371 4.83 -17.79 10.41
N ALA A 372 4.38 -17.91 11.66
CA ALA A 372 2.99 -18.16 12.01
C ALA A 372 2.20 -16.86 12.14
N ARG A 373 2.77 -15.80 12.74
CA ARG A 373 2.07 -14.52 13.00
C ARG A 373 2.67 -13.35 12.27
N GLY A 374 1.82 -12.54 11.64
CA GLY A 374 2.23 -11.33 10.95
C GLY A 374 1.26 -10.17 11.14
N ILE A 375 1.80 -8.94 11.13
CA ILE A 375 1.02 -7.71 11.14
C ILE A 375 1.43 -6.81 9.97
N ALA A 376 0.44 -6.36 9.20
CA ALA A 376 0.60 -5.27 8.24
C ALA A 376 0.02 -3.99 8.86
N ALA A 377 0.73 -2.87 8.77
CA ALA A 377 0.25 -1.59 9.27
C ALA A 377 0.80 -0.39 8.48
N LEU A 378 0.03 0.69 8.46
CA LEU A 378 0.43 1.92 7.78
C LEU A 378 -0.28 3.14 8.36
N CYS A 379 0.35 4.30 8.20
CA CYS A 379 -0.25 5.61 8.46
C CYS A 379 -1.01 6.10 7.21
N LEU A 380 -2.02 6.95 7.39
CA LEU A 380 -2.76 7.54 6.29
C LEU A 380 -3.12 9.00 6.57
N GLY A 381 -2.94 9.85 5.55
CA GLY A 381 -3.11 11.31 5.63
C GLY A 381 -4.44 11.72 6.26
N GLY A 382 -4.41 12.77 7.08
CA GLY A 382 -5.55 13.18 7.91
C GLY A 382 -5.45 12.72 9.38
N GLY A 383 -4.47 11.88 9.73
CA GLY A 383 -4.16 11.54 11.11
C GLY A 383 -4.67 10.17 11.56
N ASN A 384 -4.76 9.19 10.66
CA ASN A 384 -5.22 7.85 11.02
C ASN A 384 -4.17 6.78 10.70
N GLY A 385 -4.41 5.57 11.21
CA GLY A 385 -3.62 4.39 10.90
C GLY A 385 -4.52 3.16 10.85
N VAL A 386 -4.20 2.21 9.97
CA VAL A 386 -4.89 0.93 9.85
C VAL A 386 -3.91 -0.22 10.03
N THR A 387 -4.40 -1.32 10.61
CA THR A 387 -3.60 -2.52 10.80
C THR A 387 -4.43 -3.80 10.66
N LEU A 388 -3.80 -4.85 10.15
CA LEU A 388 -4.38 -6.17 9.93
C LEU A 388 -3.41 -7.23 10.46
N ALA A 389 -3.90 -8.13 11.32
CA ALA A 389 -3.17 -9.31 11.76
C ALA A 389 -3.60 -10.53 10.96
N ILE A 390 -2.61 -11.34 10.58
CA ILE A 390 -2.82 -12.61 9.89
C ILE A 390 -2.06 -13.74 10.58
N GLU A 391 -2.62 -14.95 10.49
CA GLU A 391 -2.00 -16.19 10.96
C GLU A 391 -1.89 -17.24 9.86
N ARG A 392 -0.74 -17.91 9.78
CA ARG A 392 -0.53 -19.10 8.96
C ARG A 392 -0.62 -20.35 9.84
N LYS A 393 -1.10 -21.45 9.26
CA LYS A 393 -1.11 -22.77 9.90
C LYS A 393 0.21 -23.49 9.72
#